data_AF-A0A6A5WMA4-F1
#
_entry.id   AF-A0A6A5WMA4-F1
#
_cell.length_a   1.000
_cell.length_b   1.000
_cell.length_c   1.000
_cell.angle_alpha   90.00
_cell.angle_beta   90.00
_cell.angle_gamma   90.00
#
_symmetry.space_group_name_H-M   'P 1'
#
loop_
_entity.id
_entity.type
_entity.pdbx_description
1 polymer ?
#
loop_
_entity_poly.entity_id
_entity_poly.type
_entity_poly.pdbx_seq_one_letter_code
_entity_poly.pdbx_strand_id
1 'polypeptide(L)'
;MAPPSLSHQSEPLLPPKLMNDHPETLSPTSANVLKAFSVMRVALGAALIVAPRWSCALFQLPIPAAYLVLSRLVGIRDVALGELLFTAEDKTGPDGGRREIKRALWANIATDTADVAAVAYAFAVGNMGRAPAAMLGGGGILYMLLGTVVLRGLRE
;
A
#
# COMPACT_ATOMS: atom_id res chain seq x y z
N MET A 1 -48.04 -44.73 -40.41
CA MET A 1 -47.92 -43.27 -40.20
C MET A 1 -46.76 -43.03 -39.23
N ALA A 2 -45.98 -41.97 -39.45
CA ALA A 2 -44.61 -41.69 -38.97
C ALA A 2 -44.35 -41.71 -37.43
N PRO A 3 -43.07 -41.83 -36.98
CA PRO A 3 -42.59 -41.57 -35.61
C PRO A 3 -42.23 -40.06 -35.43
N PRO A 4 -41.47 -39.61 -34.42
CA PRO A 4 -41.48 -39.76 -32.94
C PRO A 4 -41.53 -38.36 -32.24
N SER A 5 -41.48 -38.27 -30.90
CA SER A 5 -40.70 -37.18 -30.25
C SER A 5 -40.38 -37.47 -28.78
N LEU A 6 -39.08 -37.65 -28.55
CA LEU A 6 -38.39 -37.51 -27.27
C LEU A 6 -38.59 -36.07 -26.75
N SER A 7 -39.20 -35.90 -25.57
CA SER A 7 -38.94 -34.70 -24.78
C SER A 7 -37.74 -34.97 -23.88
N HIS A 8 -36.56 -34.65 -24.42
CA HIS A 8 -35.35 -34.35 -23.65
C HIS A 8 -35.69 -33.28 -22.60
N GLN A 9 -35.98 -33.69 -21.37
CA GLN A 9 -36.04 -32.77 -20.25
C GLN A 9 -34.62 -32.64 -19.71
N SER A 10 -33.83 -31.76 -20.36
CA SER A 10 -32.56 -31.30 -19.81
C SER A 10 -32.89 -30.40 -18.62
N GLU A 11 -33.02 -31.01 -17.43
CA GLU A 11 -32.97 -30.22 -16.19
C GLU A 11 -31.63 -29.47 -16.16
N PRO A 12 -31.64 -28.13 -15.96
CA PRO A 12 -30.40 -27.39 -15.77
C PRO A 12 -29.76 -27.82 -14.44
N LEU A 13 -28.63 -28.53 -14.52
CA LEU A 13 -27.84 -29.05 -13.40
C LEU A 13 -27.07 -27.98 -12.60
N LEU A 14 -27.53 -26.72 -12.58
CA LEU A 14 -26.89 -25.68 -11.79
C LEU A 14 -27.94 -24.89 -11.02
N PRO A 15 -27.87 -24.85 -9.67
CA PRO A 15 -28.64 -23.86 -8.93
C PRO A 15 -28.26 -22.48 -9.45
N PRO A 16 -29.21 -21.54 -9.58
CA PRO A 16 -28.88 -20.16 -9.93
C PRO A 16 -27.90 -19.68 -8.86
N LYS A 17 -26.63 -19.56 -9.24
CA LYS A 17 -25.63 -18.87 -8.44
C LYS A 17 -26.22 -17.48 -8.23
N LEU A 18 -26.64 -17.19 -7.01
CA LEU A 18 -27.17 -15.90 -6.58
C LEU A 18 -26.23 -14.82 -7.12
N MET A 19 -26.60 -14.20 -8.24
CA MET A 19 -25.88 -13.10 -8.89
C MET A 19 -26.13 -11.81 -8.10
N ASN A 20 -25.92 -11.87 -6.79
CA ASN A 20 -26.09 -10.76 -5.88
C ASN A 20 -24.92 -10.65 -4.89
N ASP A 21 -23.76 -11.21 -5.24
CA ASP A 21 -22.51 -10.82 -4.64
C ASP A 21 -22.14 -9.45 -5.21
N HIS A 22 -22.71 -8.39 -4.65
CA HIS A 22 -22.04 -7.10 -4.75
C HIS A 22 -20.61 -7.31 -4.24
N PRO A 23 -19.58 -6.92 -5.01
CA PRO A 23 -18.20 -7.07 -4.55
C PRO A 23 -18.13 -6.39 -3.18
N GLU A 24 -17.73 -7.16 -2.17
CA GLU A 24 -17.68 -6.69 -0.79
C GLU A 24 -16.59 -5.62 -0.69
N THR A 25 -17.02 -4.38 -0.92
CA THR A 25 -16.17 -3.21 -1.02
C THR A 25 -15.51 -2.94 0.33
N LEU A 26 -14.33 -2.33 0.28
CA LEU A 26 -13.65 -1.87 1.48
C LEU A 26 -14.58 -1.03 2.35
N SER A 27 -14.50 -1.20 3.68
CA SER A 27 -15.17 -0.29 4.60
C SER A 27 -14.77 1.17 4.29
N PRO A 28 -15.68 2.15 4.43
CA PRO A 28 -15.37 3.56 4.11
C PRO A 28 -14.15 4.08 4.86
N THR A 29 -13.98 3.63 6.11
CA THR A 29 -12.82 3.96 6.94
C THR A 29 -11.53 3.39 6.35
N SER A 30 -11.52 2.10 5.99
CA SER A 30 -10.34 1.46 5.40
C SER A 30 -9.97 2.06 4.04
N ALA A 31 -10.96 2.42 3.21
CA ALA A 31 -10.74 3.10 1.94
C ALA A 31 -10.13 4.50 2.13
N ASN A 32 -10.63 5.28 3.10
CA ASN A 32 -10.07 6.60 3.42
C ASN A 32 -8.64 6.50 3.96
N VAL A 33 -8.36 5.52 4.83
CA VAL A 33 -7.01 5.29 5.35
C VAL A 33 -6.06 4.83 4.25
N LEU A 34 -6.49 3.93 3.36
CA LEU A 34 -5.71 3.49 2.20
C LEU A 34 -5.34 4.66 1.29
N LYS A 35 -6.33 5.52 0.99
CA LYS A 35 -6.12 6.71 0.15
C LYS A 35 -5.20 7.73 0.81
N ALA A 36 -5.39 7.99 2.11
CA ALA A 36 -4.50 8.88 2.86
C ALA A 36 -3.06 8.35 2.90
N PHE A 37 -2.90 7.04 3.12
CA PHE A 37 -1.58 6.40 3.12
C PHE A 37 -0.90 6.52 1.75
N SER A 38 -1.62 6.22 0.67
CA SER A 38 -1.13 6.40 -0.70
C SER A 38 -0.69 7.84 -1.00
N VAL A 39 -1.54 8.83 -0.67
CA VAL A 39 -1.22 10.26 -0.90
C VAL A 39 0.01 10.68 -0.09
N MET A 40 0.11 10.24 1.16
CA MET A 40 1.23 10.60 2.03
C MET A 40 2.56 10.05 1.50
N ARG A 41 2.56 8.82 0.98
CA ARG A 41 3.72 8.22 0.27
C ARG A 41 4.14 9.02 -0.95
N VAL A 42 3.19 9.34 -1.83
CA VAL A 42 3.48 10.10 -3.05
C VAL A 42 4.00 11.50 -2.70
N ALA A 43 3.37 12.17 -1.74
CA ALA A 43 3.76 13.52 -1.33
C ALA A 43 5.17 13.55 -0.72
N LEU A 44 5.47 12.63 0.20
CA LEU A 44 6.80 12.52 0.81
C LEU A 44 7.85 12.16 -0.24
N GLY A 45 7.53 11.20 -1.12
CA GLY A 45 8.43 10.78 -2.18
C GLY A 45 8.74 11.89 -3.19
N ALA A 46 7.72 12.62 -3.63
CA ALA A 46 7.87 13.79 -4.50
C ALA A 46 8.72 14.89 -3.84
N ALA A 47 8.52 15.15 -2.55
CA ALA A 47 9.32 16.12 -1.80
C ALA A 47 10.81 15.71 -1.74
N LEU A 48 11.11 14.41 -1.59
CA LEU A 48 12.48 13.89 -1.61
C LEU A 48 13.13 13.90 -3.01
N ILE A 49 12.33 13.81 -4.07
CA ILE A 49 12.81 13.93 -5.46
C ILE A 49 13.16 15.38 -5.79
N VAL A 50 12.22 16.29 -5.53
CA VAL A 50 12.30 17.71 -5.94
C VAL A 50 13.23 18.50 -5.03
N ALA A 51 13.08 18.37 -3.71
CA ALA A 51 13.77 19.20 -2.73
C ALA A 51 14.43 18.37 -1.60
N PRO A 52 15.31 17.38 -1.92
CA PRO A 52 15.84 16.43 -0.94
C PRO A 52 16.49 17.09 0.28
N ARG A 53 17.25 18.18 0.08
CA ARG A 53 17.92 18.88 1.19
C ARG A 53 16.93 19.51 2.16
N TRP A 54 15.90 20.17 1.63
CA TRP A 54 14.88 20.83 2.45
C TRP A 54 14.03 19.79 3.16
N SER A 55 13.58 18.78 2.43
CA SER A 55 12.80 17.66 2.97
C SER A 55 13.55 16.94 4.09
N CYS A 56 14.80 16.54 3.89
CA CYS A 56 15.58 15.87 4.95
C CYS A 56 15.94 16.81 6.12
N ALA A 57 16.08 18.12 5.90
CA ALA A 57 16.28 19.09 6.98
C ALA A 57 15.08 19.17 7.93
N LEU A 58 13.85 18.96 7.46
CA LEU A 58 12.66 18.88 8.32
C LEU A 58 12.74 17.72 9.33
N PHE A 59 13.46 16.66 8.97
CA PHE A 59 13.71 15.50 9.83
C PHE A 59 15.03 15.61 10.60
N GLN A 60 15.63 16.81 10.67
CA GLN A 60 16.94 17.06 11.30
C GLN A 60 18.07 16.18 10.75
N LEU A 61 17.97 15.78 9.47
CA LEU A 61 18.97 14.99 8.77
C LEU A 61 19.56 15.80 7.60
N PRO A 62 20.51 16.72 7.85
CA PRO A 62 21.13 17.51 6.79
C PRO A 62 22.03 16.62 5.92
N ILE A 63 21.60 16.33 4.69
CA ILE A 63 22.34 15.46 3.77
C ILE A 63 23.33 16.29 2.91
N PRO A 64 24.63 15.94 2.89
CA PRO A 64 25.61 16.56 2.00
C PRO A 64 25.23 16.44 0.52
N ALA A 65 25.60 17.43 -0.30
CA ALA A 65 25.23 17.47 -1.73
C ALA A 65 25.65 16.22 -2.51
N ALA A 66 26.78 15.61 -2.14
CA ALA A 66 27.30 14.38 -2.75
C ALA A 66 26.37 13.16 -2.57
N TYR A 67 25.51 13.15 -1.56
CA TYR A 67 24.66 12.00 -1.23
C TYR A 67 23.19 12.19 -1.61
N LEU A 68 22.84 13.27 -2.32
CA LEU A 68 21.43 13.58 -2.67
C LEU A 68 20.79 12.54 -3.58
N VAL A 69 21.59 11.77 -4.33
CA VAL A 69 21.08 10.64 -5.13
C VAL A 69 20.33 9.64 -4.24
N LEU A 70 20.84 9.35 -3.04
CA LEU A 70 20.21 8.38 -2.13
C LEU A 70 18.82 8.85 -1.70
N SER A 71 18.67 10.12 -1.33
CA SER A 71 17.37 10.71 -0.97
C SER A 71 16.38 10.64 -2.12
N ARG A 72 16.83 10.87 -3.36
CA ARG A 72 15.96 10.78 -4.54
C ARG A 72 15.53 9.36 -4.84
N LEU A 73 16.40 8.37 -4.64
CA LEU A 73 16.05 6.96 -4.80
C LEU A 73 14.99 6.52 -3.78
N VAL A 74 15.13 6.95 -2.52
CA VAL A 74 14.09 6.78 -1.49
C VAL A 74 12.79 7.44 -1.95
N GLY A 75 12.86 8.66 -2.48
CA GLY A 75 11.69 9.36 -2.98
C GLY A 75 10.98 8.66 -4.15
N ILE A 76 11.73 8.14 -5.12
CA ILE A 76 11.19 7.37 -6.26
C ILE A 76 10.48 6.11 -5.76
N ARG A 77 11.11 5.37 -4.85
CA ARG A 77 10.51 4.19 -4.22
C ARG A 77 9.20 4.54 -3.54
N ASP A 78 9.15 5.62 -2.76
CA ASP A 78 7.95 6.04 -2.04
C ASP A 78 6.83 6.46 -2.99
N VAL A 79 7.14 7.16 -4.09
CA VAL A 79 6.17 7.46 -5.15
C VAL A 79 5.61 6.17 -5.76
N ALA A 80 6.48 5.23 -6.15
CA ALA A 80 6.06 3.98 -6.76
C ALA A 80 5.17 3.15 -5.82
N LEU A 81 5.54 3.04 -4.53
CA LEU A 81 4.73 2.34 -3.54
C LEU A 81 3.39 3.04 -3.26
N GLY A 82 3.37 4.38 -3.28
CA GLY A 82 2.16 5.16 -3.15
C GLY A 82 1.23 5.01 -4.35
N GLU A 83 1.77 4.99 -5.57
CA GLU A 83 1.02 4.76 -6.81
C GLU A 83 0.43 3.34 -6.84
N LEU A 84 1.20 2.32 -6.44
CA LEU A 84 0.71 0.94 -6.32
C LEU A 84 -0.49 0.88 -5.37
N LEU A 85 -0.47 1.58 -4.23
CA LEU A 85 -1.62 1.66 -3.34
C LEU A 85 -2.79 2.44 -3.96
N PHE A 86 -2.51 3.51 -4.71
CA PHE A 86 -3.53 4.35 -5.34
C PHE A 86 -4.34 3.60 -6.41
N THR A 87 -3.64 2.75 -7.17
CA THR A 87 -4.17 2.05 -8.34
C THR A 87 -4.63 0.62 -8.03
N ALA A 88 -4.42 0.13 -6.81
CA ALA A 88 -4.77 -1.23 -6.42
C ALA A 88 -6.28 -1.47 -6.26
N GLU A 89 -7.10 -0.43 -6.07
CA GLU A 89 -8.56 -0.56 -6.01
C GLU A 89 -9.14 -0.80 -7.40
N ASP A 90 -9.85 -1.92 -7.59
CA ASP A 90 -10.55 -2.25 -8.83
C ASP A 90 -12.04 -2.40 -8.55
N LYS A 91 -12.81 -1.37 -8.89
CA LYS A 91 -14.27 -1.35 -8.68
C LYS A 91 -15.05 -2.22 -9.67
N THR A 92 -14.38 -2.73 -10.70
CA THR A 92 -15.00 -3.51 -11.77
C THR A 92 -14.70 -5.00 -11.64
N GLY A 93 -13.65 -5.36 -10.90
CA GLY A 93 -13.24 -6.74 -10.64
C GLY A 93 -14.12 -7.47 -9.63
N PRO A 94 -14.18 -8.81 -9.71
CA PRO A 94 -15.01 -9.64 -8.83
C PRO A 94 -14.60 -9.60 -7.35
N ASP A 95 -13.37 -9.20 -7.04
CA ASP A 95 -12.84 -9.08 -5.67
C ASP A 95 -12.64 -7.63 -5.22
N GLY A 96 -13.12 -6.64 -5.98
CA GLY A 96 -12.95 -5.22 -5.64
C GLY A 96 -11.49 -4.74 -5.65
N GLY A 97 -10.56 -5.51 -6.22
CA GLY A 97 -9.12 -5.25 -6.14
C GLY A 97 -8.48 -5.66 -4.80
N ARG A 98 -9.20 -6.35 -3.90
CA ARG A 98 -8.69 -6.75 -2.57
C ARG A 98 -7.35 -7.49 -2.66
N ARG A 99 -7.13 -8.32 -3.68
CA ARG A 99 -5.84 -9.03 -3.87
C ARG A 99 -4.69 -8.07 -4.13
N GLU A 100 -4.86 -7.11 -5.04
CA GLU A 100 -3.81 -6.16 -5.38
C GLU A 100 -3.58 -5.17 -4.24
N ILE A 101 -4.63 -4.76 -3.52
CA ILE A 101 -4.50 -3.93 -2.31
C ILE A 101 -3.67 -4.67 -1.25
N LYS A 102 -3.94 -5.96 -1.00
CA LYS A 102 -3.15 -6.76 -0.07
C LYS A 102 -1.67 -6.84 -0.48
N ARG A 103 -1.37 -7.01 -1.77
CA ARG A 103 0.00 -7.05 -2.29
C ARG A 103 0.72 -5.72 -2.11
N ALA A 104 0.07 -4.62 -2.49
CA ALA A 104 0.61 -3.28 -2.34
C ALA A 104 0.86 -2.93 -0.85
N LEU A 105 -0.06 -3.29 0.04
CA LEU A 105 0.10 -3.11 1.49
C LEU A 105 1.27 -3.92 2.06
N TRP A 106 1.42 -5.18 1.65
CA TRP A 106 2.57 -5.99 2.08
C TRP A 106 3.90 -5.42 1.60
N ALA A 107 3.98 -4.94 0.35
CA ALA A 107 5.18 -4.28 -0.18
C ALA A 107 5.54 -3.02 0.62
N ASN A 108 4.54 -2.22 0.98
CA ASN A 108 4.71 -1.03 1.81
C ASN A 108 5.21 -1.40 3.22
N ILE A 109 4.55 -2.33 3.91
CA ILE A 109 4.94 -2.75 5.26
C ILE A 109 6.34 -3.34 5.28
N ALA A 110 6.69 -4.19 4.31
CA ALA A 110 8.02 -4.78 4.20
C ALA A 110 9.10 -3.70 4.04
N THR A 111 8.81 -2.70 3.20
CA THR A 111 9.72 -1.56 2.98
C THR A 111 9.88 -0.73 4.25
N ASP A 112 8.79 -0.37 4.93
CA ASP A 112 8.86 0.40 6.17
C ASP A 112 9.59 -0.35 7.28
N THR A 113 9.39 -1.67 7.35
CA THR A 113 10.10 -2.51 8.33
C THR A 113 11.60 -2.46 8.08
N ALA A 114 12.03 -2.55 6.81
CA ALA A 114 13.43 -2.43 6.45
C ALA A 114 13.98 -1.03 6.76
N ASP A 115 13.22 0.03 6.51
CA ASP A 115 13.62 1.41 6.82
C ASP A 115 13.77 1.62 8.33
N VAL A 116 12.80 1.16 9.14
CA VAL A 116 12.86 1.24 10.60
C VAL A 116 14.05 0.45 11.13
N ALA A 117 14.32 -0.74 10.59
CA ALA A 117 15.48 -1.54 10.97
C ALA A 117 16.80 -0.83 10.62
N ALA A 118 16.89 -0.21 9.44
CA ALA A 118 18.05 0.56 9.01
C ALA A 118 18.29 1.78 9.92
N VAL A 119 17.23 2.51 10.28
CA VAL A 119 17.28 3.64 11.23
C VAL A 119 17.72 3.15 12.61
N ALA A 120 17.14 2.06 13.11
CA ALA A 120 17.50 1.48 14.41
C ALA A 120 18.97 1.05 14.45
N TYR A 121 19.47 0.42 13.38
CA TYR A 121 20.88 0.06 13.26
C TYR A 121 21.79 1.30 13.22
N ALA A 122 21.48 2.29 12.38
CA ALA A 122 22.26 3.53 12.31
C ALA A 122 22.30 4.28 13.65
N PHE A 123 21.19 4.27 14.39
CA PHE A 123 21.12 4.82 15.74
C PHE A 123 21.97 4.01 16.73
N ALA A 124 21.88 2.68 16.72
CA ALA A 124 22.61 1.80 17.63
C ALA A 124 24.13 1.90 17.47
N VAL A 125 24.62 2.12 16.24
CA VAL A 125 26.07 2.25 15.94
C VAL A 125 26.55 3.71 16.11
N GLY A 126 25.67 4.65 16.47
CA GLY A 126 26.02 6.05 16.73
C GLY A 126 26.16 6.92 15.47
N ASN A 127 25.76 6.41 14.31
CA ASN A 127 25.80 7.13 13.03
C ASN A 127 24.60 8.08 12.82
N MET A 128 23.59 8.01 13.69
CA MET A 128 22.39 8.85 13.62
C MET A 128 22.04 9.42 15.01
N GLY A 129 21.73 10.72 15.05
CA GLY A 129 21.28 11.39 16.27
C GLY A 129 19.88 10.93 16.71
N ARG A 130 19.54 11.15 17.98
CA ARG A 130 18.23 10.77 18.56
C ARG A 130 17.04 11.37 17.82
N ALA A 131 17.09 12.66 17.51
CA ALA A 131 16.00 13.36 16.86
C ALA A 131 15.70 12.84 15.44
N PRO A 132 16.67 12.77 14.49
CA PRO A 132 16.41 12.18 13.18
C PRO A 132 15.99 10.70 13.27
N ALA A 133 16.57 9.93 14.19
CA ALA A 133 16.16 8.54 14.42
C ALA A 133 14.71 8.42 14.88
N ALA A 134 14.28 9.27 15.81
CA ALA A 134 12.90 9.29 16.29
C ALA A 134 11.91 9.73 15.21
N MET A 135 12.25 10.75 14.41
CA MET A 135 11.34 11.25 13.37
C MET A 135 11.22 10.27 12.19
N LEU A 136 12.32 9.71 11.71
CA LEU A 136 12.31 8.75 10.60
C LEU A 136 11.78 7.38 11.03
N GLY A 137 12.27 6.86 12.16
CA GLY A 137 11.80 5.60 12.72
C GLY A 137 10.33 5.67 13.14
N GLY A 138 9.91 6.75 13.79
CA GLY A 138 8.52 7.00 14.15
C GLY A 138 7.60 7.12 12.94
N GLY A 139 8.04 7.83 11.89
CA GLY A 139 7.30 7.91 10.62
C GLY A 139 7.12 6.54 9.95
N GLY A 140 8.18 5.73 9.90
CA GLY A 140 8.11 4.36 9.37
C GLY A 140 7.16 3.47 10.17
N ILE A 141 7.21 3.53 11.51
CA ILE A 141 6.28 2.81 12.38
C ILE A 141 4.83 3.25 12.13
N LEU A 142 4.57 4.55 11.97
CA LEU A 142 3.24 5.06 11.64
C LEU A 142 2.72 4.47 10.33
N TYR A 143 3.54 4.44 9.26
CA TYR A 143 3.14 3.84 8.00
C TYR A 143 2.87 2.32 8.12
N MET A 144 3.68 1.59 8.89
CA MET A 144 3.40 0.17 9.19
C MET A 144 2.05 0.00 9.89
N LEU A 145 1.73 0.85 10.87
CA LEU A 145 0.46 0.81 11.58
C LEU A 145 -0.72 1.10 10.65
N LEU A 146 -0.62 2.12 9.78
CA LEU A 146 -1.65 2.40 8.78
C LEU A 146 -1.86 1.20 7.85
N GLY A 147 -0.77 0.62 7.34
CA GLY A 147 -0.83 -0.56 6.47
C GLY A 147 -1.49 -1.76 7.16
N THR A 148 -1.15 -2.04 8.42
CA THR A 148 -1.75 -3.14 9.19
C THR A 148 -3.22 -2.92 9.52
N VAL A 149 -3.64 -1.68 9.79
CA VAL A 149 -5.06 -1.34 10.01
C VAL A 149 -5.88 -1.62 8.75
N VAL A 150 -5.40 -1.20 7.57
CA VAL A 150 -6.09 -1.49 6.31
C VAL A 150 -6.10 -2.99 6.03
N LEU A 151 -5.00 -3.71 6.27
CA LEU A 151 -4.96 -5.17 6.12
C LEU A 151 -5.95 -5.91 7.01
N ARG A 152 -6.19 -5.43 8.24
CA ARG A 152 -7.18 -6.02 9.15
C ARG A 152 -8.59 -5.83 8.63
N GLY A 153 -8.93 -4.62 8.17
CA GLY A 153 -10.23 -4.34 7.54
C GLY A 153 -10.49 -5.06 6.20
N LEU A 154 -9.49 -5.75 5.64
CA LEU A 154 -9.60 -6.60 4.45
C LEU A 154 -9.77 -8.10 4.76
N ARG A 155 -9.69 -8.48 6.04
CA ARG A 155 -9.92 -9.85 6.53
C ARG A 155 -11.31 -10.02 7.13
N GLU A 156 -11.88 -8.93 7.61
CA GLU A 156 -13.32 -8.79 7.88
C GLU A 156 -14.10 -8.76 6.56
#